data_AF-A0A1N5UVL9-F1
#
_entry.id   AF-A0A1N5UVL9-F1
#
_cell.length_a   1.000
_cell.length_b   1.000
_cell.length_c   1.000
_cell.angle_alpha   90.00
_cell.angle_beta   90.00
_cell.angle_gamma   90.00
#
_symmetry.space_group_name_H-M   'P 1'
#
loop_
_entity.id
_entity.type
_entity.pdbx_description
1 polymer ?
#
loop_
_entity_poly.entity_id
_entity_poly.type
_entity_poly.pdbx_seq_one_letter_code
_entity_poly.pdbx_strand_id
1 'polypeptide(L)'
;MPRWAGRGGRQRRAFVVGGALLGIAAVMLLAAWRSAGFLSDLLLNLGASVVLAAISYVIFDPLFEEARKARVQEHLSFDQQAFVARLHRAGRRVRILDTWTILLEQRHREETLGAVRAALANGSQVQLLLLDPDCTAAQQRSEELERQRVNVPRQIRTNLRHLAAFSDALEPRLRHRLQVRLYDASPSIQLYQWDGRALISFFPIGKLSFNVPQLEVDMDSPWGGFVHARFEELWEHEQATLDLERYWSVTVTLRHDDSDVVEVQVPYVTVDGQHYVDCHAFRLARPLTVRAVLPPRAPGAAPGVFALAEPADGDRTPAATVVRHFDQKYGPGNGERAIRRLAPQQPGGPRTPLRGGQ
;
A
#
# COMPACT_ATOMS: atom_id res chain seq x y z
N MET A 1 9.37 5.06 -35.45
CA MET A 1 9.79 6.46 -35.71
C MET A 1 8.59 7.30 -36.15
N PRO A 2 7.98 8.15 -35.31
CA PRO A 2 6.98 9.11 -35.76
C PRO A 2 7.61 10.49 -36.00
N ARG A 3 7.26 11.07 -37.15
CA ARG A 3 7.72 12.36 -37.69
C ARG A 3 7.35 13.55 -36.79
N TRP A 4 8.38 14.24 -36.30
CA TRP A 4 8.32 15.59 -35.70
C TRP A 4 8.30 16.69 -36.78
N ALA A 5 7.25 16.75 -37.59
CA ALA A 5 7.11 17.79 -38.61
C ALA A 5 5.73 18.47 -38.48
N GLY A 6 5.64 19.51 -37.65
CA GLY A 6 4.37 20.24 -37.51
C GLY A 6 4.33 21.49 -36.62
N ARG A 7 5.38 21.84 -35.88
CA ARG A 7 5.33 23.01 -34.96
C ARG A 7 5.68 24.36 -35.59
N GLY A 8 6.45 24.40 -36.69
CA GLY A 8 6.93 25.67 -37.28
C GLY A 8 5.87 26.52 -37.98
N GLY A 9 4.78 25.93 -38.47
CA GLY A 9 3.75 26.66 -39.23
C GLY A 9 2.84 27.56 -38.38
N ARG A 10 2.58 27.18 -37.12
CA ARG A 10 1.70 27.96 -36.22
C ARG A 10 2.39 29.23 -35.72
N GLN A 11 3.69 29.17 -35.41
CA GLN A 11 4.45 30.35 -34.99
C GLN A 11 4.54 31.41 -36.09
N ARG A 12 4.84 31.03 -37.35
CA ARG A 12 4.90 32.00 -38.46
C ARG A 12 3.57 32.69 -38.71
N ARG A 13 2.44 31.96 -38.64
CA ARG A 13 1.11 32.57 -38.77
C ARG A 13 0.80 33.53 -37.63
N ALA A 14 1.18 33.19 -36.39
CA ALA A 14 0.99 34.09 -35.26
C ALA A 14 1.77 35.40 -35.40
N PHE A 15 3.03 35.34 -35.88
CA PHE A 15 3.82 36.55 -36.14
C PHE A 15 3.27 37.42 -37.26
N VAL A 16 2.80 36.81 -38.36
CA VAL A 16 2.21 37.57 -39.48
C VAL A 16 0.90 38.24 -39.07
N VAL A 17 0.02 37.50 -38.36
CA VAL A 17 -1.25 38.06 -37.87
C VAL A 17 -1.00 39.14 -36.82
N GLY A 18 -0.06 38.91 -35.89
CA GLY A 18 0.33 39.90 -34.89
C GLY A 18 0.89 41.17 -35.53
N GLY A 19 1.79 41.05 -36.50
CA GLY A 19 2.35 42.20 -37.22
C GLY A 19 1.30 42.97 -38.01
N ALA A 20 0.36 42.29 -38.68
CA ALA A 20 -0.73 42.94 -39.40
C ALA A 20 -1.66 43.73 -38.47
N LEU A 21 -2.04 43.14 -37.33
CA LEU A 21 -2.88 43.82 -36.33
C LEU A 21 -2.17 45.05 -35.73
N LEU A 22 -0.87 44.93 -35.47
CA LEU A 22 -0.06 46.03 -34.91
C LEU A 22 0.08 47.17 -35.92
N GLY A 23 0.24 46.85 -37.21
CA GLY A 23 0.23 47.82 -38.31
C GLY A 23 -1.12 48.55 -38.43
N ILE A 24 -2.23 47.82 -38.38
CA ILE A 24 -3.58 48.41 -38.42
C ILE A 24 -3.81 49.34 -37.22
N ALA A 25 -3.42 48.91 -36.02
CA ALA A 25 -3.52 49.73 -34.82
C ALA A 25 -2.71 51.03 -34.93
N ALA A 26 -1.47 50.97 -35.46
CA ALA A 26 -0.63 52.14 -35.68
C ALA A 26 -1.26 53.13 -36.68
N VAL A 27 -1.85 52.62 -37.77
CA VAL A 27 -2.55 53.46 -38.77
C VAL A 27 -3.78 54.12 -38.15
N MET A 28 -4.57 53.39 -37.35
CA MET A 28 -5.74 53.95 -36.66
C MET A 28 -5.34 55.04 -35.65
N LEU A 29 -4.25 54.86 -34.90
CA LEU A 29 -3.71 55.87 -33.98
C LEU A 29 -3.25 57.13 -34.71
N LEU A 30 -2.55 56.97 -35.84
CA LEU A 30 -2.10 58.09 -36.68
C LEU A 30 -3.26 58.88 -37.28
N ALA A 31 -4.31 58.19 -37.75
CA ALA A 31 -5.50 58.83 -38.31
C ALA A 31 -6.30 59.59 -37.25
N ALA A 32 -6.41 59.03 -36.04
CA ALA A 32 -7.17 59.61 -34.95
C ALA A 32 -6.43 60.76 -34.22
N TRP A 33 -5.10 60.86 -34.32
CA TRP A 33 -4.33 61.97 -33.72
C TRP A 33 -4.72 63.37 -34.24
N ARG A 34 -5.43 63.44 -35.37
CA ARG A 34 -5.97 64.71 -35.92
C ARG A 34 -7.30 65.16 -35.31
N SER A 35 -7.98 64.35 -34.49
CA SER A 35 -9.26 64.74 -33.89
C SER A 35 -9.09 65.45 -32.54
N ALA A 36 -9.86 66.50 -32.31
CA ALA A 36 -9.90 67.19 -31.03
C ALA A 36 -10.48 66.26 -29.95
N GLY A 37 -9.76 66.06 -28.84
CA GLY A 37 -10.16 65.16 -27.74
C GLY A 37 -9.51 63.77 -27.76
N PHE A 38 -8.81 63.41 -28.85
CA PHE A 38 -8.18 62.09 -29.02
C PHE A 38 -7.28 61.67 -27.86
N LEU A 39 -6.47 62.59 -27.31
CA LEU A 39 -5.53 62.25 -26.25
C LEU A 39 -6.24 61.79 -24.97
N SER A 40 -7.40 62.39 -24.67
CA SER A 40 -8.20 62.02 -23.49
C SER A 40 -8.84 60.65 -23.69
N ASP A 41 -9.49 60.42 -24.82
CA ASP A 41 -10.15 59.14 -25.13
C ASP A 41 -9.13 58.00 -25.29
N LEU A 42 -7.94 58.29 -25.83
CA LEU A 42 -6.85 57.34 -25.93
C LEU A 42 -6.32 56.97 -24.55
N LEU A 43 -6.03 57.94 -23.68
CA LEU A 43 -5.54 57.67 -22.33
C LEU A 43 -6.55 56.89 -21.50
N LEU A 44 -7.85 57.17 -21.68
CA LEU A 44 -8.92 56.50 -20.96
C LEU A 44 -9.10 55.04 -21.44
N ASN A 45 -9.08 54.80 -22.75
CA ASN A 45 -9.17 53.45 -23.31
C ASN A 45 -7.90 52.62 -23.09
N LEU A 46 -6.73 53.23 -23.22
CA LEU A 46 -5.45 52.56 -23.03
C LEU A 46 -5.20 52.28 -21.54
N GLY A 47 -5.57 53.23 -20.66
CA GLY A 47 -5.58 53.03 -19.22
C GLY A 47 -6.51 51.90 -18.80
N ALA A 48 -7.75 51.87 -19.30
CA ALA A 48 -8.70 50.79 -19.02
C ALA A 48 -8.19 49.42 -19.53
N SER A 49 -7.57 49.39 -20.71
CA SER A 49 -7.04 48.15 -21.30
C SER A 49 -5.82 47.62 -20.54
N VAL A 50 -4.91 48.49 -20.11
CA VAL A 50 -3.73 48.13 -19.31
C VAL A 50 -4.16 47.65 -17.93
N VAL A 51 -5.12 48.32 -17.29
CA VAL A 51 -5.67 47.89 -16.00
C VAL A 51 -6.35 46.52 -16.12
N LEU A 52 -7.17 46.31 -17.16
CA LEU A 52 -7.82 45.02 -17.41
C LEU A 52 -6.80 43.89 -17.68
N ALA A 53 -5.74 44.18 -18.45
CA ALA A 53 -4.67 43.24 -18.71
C ALA A 53 -3.86 42.92 -17.45
N ALA A 54 -3.56 43.91 -16.61
CA ALA A 54 -2.87 43.72 -15.34
C ALA A 54 -3.73 42.90 -14.35
N ILE A 55 -5.03 43.20 -14.25
CA ILE A 55 -5.98 42.43 -13.43
C ILE A 55 -6.10 40.99 -13.95
N SER A 56 -6.20 40.81 -15.27
CA SER A 56 -6.24 39.48 -15.88
C SER A 56 -4.95 38.71 -15.60
N TYR A 57 -3.79 39.35 -15.69
CA TYR A 57 -2.52 38.70 -15.38
C TYR A 57 -2.47 38.30 -13.89
N VAL A 58 -2.80 39.21 -12.97
CA VAL A 58 -2.79 38.93 -11.53
C VAL A 58 -3.79 37.85 -11.12
N ILE A 59 -4.92 37.71 -11.81
CA ILE A 59 -5.95 36.70 -11.47
C ILE A 59 -5.71 35.37 -12.20
N PHE A 60 -5.39 35.41 -13.50
CA PHE A 60 -5.28 34.20 -14.31
C PHE A 60 -3.92 33.52 -14.20
N ASP A 61 -2.80 34.22 -14.02
CA ASP A 61 -1.49 33.55 -13.88
C ASP A 61 -1.42 32.64 -12.64
N PRO A 62 -1.89 33.05 -11.44
CA PRO A 62 -1.96 32.15 -10.31
C PRO A 62 -2.85 30.94 -10.57
N LEU A 63 -3.99 31.13 -11.24
CA LEU A 63 -4.93 30.06 -11.59
C LEU A 63 -4.34 29.07 -12.61
N PHE A 64 -3.56 29.57 -13.58
CA PHE A 64 -2.82 28.74 -14.54
C PHE A 64 -1.59 28.08 -13.93
N GLU A 65 -0.95 28.70 -12.94
CA GLU A 65 0.11 28.09 -12.13
C GLU A 65 -0.44 27.00 -11.22
N GLU A 66 -1.59 27.19 -10.57
CA GLU A 66 -2.32 26.17 -9.81
C GLU A 66 -2.71 24.98 -10.71
N ALA A 67 -3.23 25.26 -11.90
CA ALA A 67 -3.56 24.24 -12.91
C ALA A 67 -2.31 23.56 -13.49
N ARG A 68 -1.15 24.23 -13.53
CA ARG A 68 0.14 23.63 -13.91
C ARG A 68 0.78 22.82 -12.78
N LYS A 69 0.60 23.20 -11.50
CA LYS A 69 0.98 22.39 -10.33
C LYS A 69 0.14 21.11 -10.25
N ALA A 70 -1.10 21.17 -10.75
CA ALA A 70 -1.92 19.99 -10.99
C ALA A 70 -1.49 19.17 -12.23
N ARG A 71 -0.31 19.39 -12.83
CA ARG A 71 0.23 18.50 -13.88
C ARG A 71 0.54 17.14 -13.29
N VAL A 72 -0.48 16.30 -13.32
CA VAL A 72 -0.35 14.86 -13.26
C VAL A 72 0.50 14.44 -14.45
N GLN A 73 1.70 13.92 -14.18
CA GLN A 73 2.53 13.33 -15.23
C GLN A 73 2.11 11.88 -15.38
N GLU A 74 1.61 11.51 -16.56
CA GLU A 74 1.25 10.14 -16.87
C GLU A 74 2.50 9.36 -17.32
N HIS A 75 2.70 8.20 -16.72
CA HIS A 75 3.68 7.19 -17.12
C HIS A 75 2.92 5.98 -17.67
N LEU A 76 3.40 5.37 -18.74
CA LEU A 76 2.67 4.27 -19.40
C LEU A 76 2.58 3.00 -18.54
N SER A 77 3.54 2.78 -17.65
CA SER A 77 3.62 1.66 -16.73
C SER A 77 4.49 2.03 -15.52
N PHE A 78 4.53 1.16 -14.52
CA PHE A 78 5.40 1.36 -13.36
C PHE A 78 6.86 1.04 -13.67
N ASP A 79 7.73 2.04 -13.53
CA ASP A 79 9.18 1.88 -13.64
C ASP A 79 9.80 1.55 -12.27
N GLN A 80 10.11 0.27 -12.08
CA GLN A 80 10.67 -0.25 -10.83
C GLN A 80 12.03 0.36 -10.52
N GLN A 81 12.90 0.49 -11.51
CA GLN A 81 14.27 0.98 -11.31
C GLN A 81 14.26 2.46 -10.93
N ALA A 82 13.45 3.26 -11.63
CA ALA A 82 13.29 4.67 -11.29
C ALA A 82 12.72 4.84 -9.88
N PHE A 83 11.75 4.03 -9.48
CA PHE A 83 11.20 4.07 -8.13
C PHE A 83 12.21 3.65 -7.06
N VAL A 84 12.98 2.58 -7.28
CA VAL A 84 14.03 2.12 -6.35
C VAL A 84 15.12 3.19 -6.18
N ALA A 85 15.52 3.87 -7.26
CA ALA A 85 16.45 4.99 -7.17
C ALA A 85 15.90 6.18 -6.35
N ARG A 86 14.59 6.43 -6.42
CA ARG A 86 13.89 7.44 -5.60
C ARG A 86 13.83 7.02 -4.13
N LEU A 87 13.50 5.76 -3.85
CA LEU A 87 13.50 5.19 -2.50
C LEU A 87 14.85 5.39 -1.81
N HIS A 88 15.95 5.09 -2.51
CA HIS A 88 17.31 5.22 -1.96
C HIS A 88 17.60 6.64 -1.44
N ARG A 89 16.97 7.67 -2.01
CA ARG A 89 17.19 9.08 -1.67
C ARG A 89 16.13 9.63 -0.72
N ALA A 90 15.06 8.88 -0.44
CA ALA A 90 13.97 9.36 0.38
C ALA A 90 14.45 9.64 1.81
N GLY A 91 14.08 10.80 2.34
CA GLY A 91 14.52 11.27 3.66
C GLY A 91 13.41 11.48 4.67
N ARG A 92 12.14 11.54 4.23
CA ARG A 92 11.00 11.89 5.09
C ARG A 92 10.02 10.74 5.20
N ARG A 93 9.50 10.26 4.07
CA ARG A 93 8.36 9.33 4.09
C ARG A 93 8.31 8.48 2.83
N VAL A 94 8.07 7.20 3.00
CA VAL A 94 7.78 6.24 1.94
C VAL A 94 6.48 5.53 2.30
N ARG A 95 5.55 5.46 1.34
CA ARG A 95 4.32 4.68 1.50
C ARG A 95 4.08 3.80 0.31
N ILE A 96 3.69 2.56 0.57
CA ILE A 96 3.28 1.60 -0.45
C ILE A 96 1.89 1.10 -0.07
N LEU A 97 0.90 1.29 -0.94
CA LEU A 97 -0.41 0.64 -0.87
C LEU A 97 -0.58 -0.19 -2.13
N ASP A 98 -0.74 -1.50 -1.99
CA ASP A 98 -0.93 -2.38 -3.13
C ASP A 98 -1.63 -3.67 -2.72
N THR A 99 -2.10 -4.46 -3.70
CA THR A 99 -2.53 -5.83 -3.44
C THR A 99 -1.34 -6.67 -2.98
N TRP A 100 -0.27 -6.65 -3.78
CA TRP A 100 1.07 -7.10 -3.42
C TRP A 100 2.04 -6.22 -4.22
N THR A 101 3.24 -5.92 -3.71
CA THR A 101 4.21 -5.15 -4.47
C THR A 101 5.09 -6.05 -5.35
N ILE A 102 5.27 -5.64 -6.60
CA ILE A 102 6.24 -6.26 -7.53
C ILE A 102 7.69 -6.00 -7.17
N LEU A 103 7.95 -5.00 -6.33
CA LEU A 103 9.30 -4.59 -5.95
C LEU A 103 10.07 -5.68 -5.21
N LEU A 104 9.35 -6.66 -4.63
CA LEU A 104 9.89 -7.77 -3.87
C LEU A 104 9.92 -9.08 -4.69
N GLU A 105 9.64 -9.03 -5.99
CA GLU A 105 9.81 -10.16 -6.90
C GLU A 105 11.29 -10.34 -7.30
N GLN A 106 11.67 -11.60 -7.60
CA GLN A 106 13.05 -12.12 -7.58
C GLN A 106 14.15 -11.18 -8.10
N ARG A 107 13.96 -10.56 -9.28
CA ARG A 107 15.00 -9.78 -9.93
C ARG A 107 15.30 -8.42 -9.28
N HIS A 108 14.36 -7.85 -8.51
CA HIS A 108 14.51 -6.52 -7.90
C HIS A 108 14.48 -6.55 -6.38
N ARG A 109 14.14 -7.68 -5.76
CA ARG A 109 13.94 -7.79 -4.31
C ARG A 109 15.12 -7.24 -3.50
N GLU A 110 16.34 -7.71 -3.77
CA GLU A 110 17.52 -7.30 -2.98
C GLU A 110 17.83 -5.81 -3.15
N GLU A 111 17.70 -5.29 -4.36
CA GLU A 111 17.88 -3.86 -4.67
C GLU A 111 16.84 -3.00 -3.96
N THR A 112 15.57 -3.40 -4.01
CA THR A 112 14.47 -2.76 -3.30
C THR A 112 14.70 -2.76 -1.79
N LEU A 113 15.01 -3.91 -1.19
CA LEU A 113 15.22 -4.01 0.26
C LEU A 113 16.46 -3.20 0.70
N GLY A 114 17.50 -3.15 -0.14
CA GLY A 114 18.64 -2.25 0.03
C GLY A 114 18.23 -0.77 0.03
N ALA A 115 17.40 -0.36 -0.94
CA ALA A 115 16.88 1.01 -1.02
C ALA A 115 15.96 1.36 0.15
N VAL A 116 15.11 0.44 0.62
CA VAL A 116 14.29 0.63 1.83
C VAL A 116 15.18 0.82 3.05
N ARG A 117 16.24 0.02 3.21
CA ARG A 117 17.22 0.17 4.29
C ARG A 117 17.89 1.55 4.24
N ALA A 118 18.28 2.00 3.04
CA ALA A 118 18.86 3.34 2.85
C ALA A 118 17.86 4.45 3.23
N ALA A 119 16.60 4.36 2.80
CA ALA A 119 15.56 5.31 3.15
C ALA A 119 15.37 5.43 4.68
N LEU A 120 15.29 4.28 5.37
CA LEU A 120 15.17 4.22 6.84
C LEU A 120 16.37 4.90 7.53
N ALA A 121 17.59 4.63 7.03
CA ALA A 121 18.83 5.22 7.54
C ALA A 121 18.88 6.75 7.31
N ASN A 122 18.30 7.24 6.22
CA ASN A 122 18.24 8.67 5.90
C ASN A 122 17.25 9.48 6.75
N GLY A 123 16.38 8.82 7.53
CA GLY A 123 15.31 9.54 8.25
C GLY A 123 13.90 9.06 7.98
N SER A 124 13.69 8.33 6.88
CA SER A 124 12.33 8.07 6.38
C SER A 124 11.54 7.14 7.30
N GLN A 125 10.26 7.45 7.45
CA GLN A 125 9.26 6.48 7.87
C GLN A 125 8.80 5.69 6.65
N VAL A 126 8.87 4.36 6.71
CA VAL A 126 8.46 3.48 5.61
C VAL A 126 7.23 2.69 6.05
N GLN A 127 6.11 2.91 5.37
CA GLN A 127 4.84 2.27 5.65
C GLN A 127 4.40 1.44 4.44
N LEU A 128 4.16 0.16 4.65
CA LEU A 128 3.64 -0.75 3.63
C LEU A 128 2.27 -1.25 4.07
N LEU A 129 1.27 -1.05 3.23
CA LEU A 129 -0.09 -1.49 3.41
C LEU A 129 -0.42 -2.46 2.26
N LEU A 130 -0.43 -3.75 2.56
CA LEU A 130 -0.66 -4.82 1.58
C LEU A 130 -2.02 -5.48 1.82
N LEU A 131 -2.64 -6.05 0.80
CA LEU A 131 -3.91 -6.75 0.98
C LEU A 131 -3.69 -8.00 1.85
N ASP A 132 -4.65 -8.30 2.73
CA ASP A 132 -4.64 -9.54 3.52
C ASP A 132 -4.81 -10.76 2.58
N PRO A 133 -3.89 -11.76 2.56
CA PRO A 133 -4.01 -12.89 1.65
C PRO A 133 -5.19 -13.81 1.95
N ASP A 134 -5.76 -13.72 3.15
CA ASP A 134 -6.84 -14.58 3.62
C ASP A 134 -8.23 -13.94 3.44
N CYS A 135 -8.31 -12.69 2.95
CA CYS A 135 -9.59 -12.00 2.76
C CYS A 135 -10.27 -12.29 1.41
N THR A 136 -11.57 -12.00 1.35
CA THR A 136 -12.38 -12.19 0.14
C THR A 136 -11.89 -11.35 -1.04
N ALA A 137 -11.44 -10.11 -0.80
CA ALA A 137 -10.93 -9.24 -1.85
C ALA A 137 -9.67 -9.81 -2.52
N ALA A 138 -8.83 -10.54 -1.79
CA ALA A 138 -7.64 -11.18 -2.36
C ALA A 138 -8.01 -12.33 -3.30
N GLN A 139 -9.06 -13.10 -2.96
CA GLN A 139 -9.58 -14.16 -3.82
C GLN A 139 -10.23 -13.59 -5.08
N GLN A 140 -11.10 -12.59 -4.92
CA GLN A 140 -11.73 -11.88 -6.05
C GLN A 140 -10.67 -11.33 -7.01
N ARG A 141 -9.62 -10.72 -6.47
CA ARG A 141 -8.53 -10.19 -7.32
C ARG A 141 -7.78 -11.31 -8.06
N SER A 142 -7.65 -12.48 -7.47
CA SER A 142 -7.07 -13.65 -8.13
C SER A 142 -7.95 -14.16 -9.27
N GLU A 143 -9.27 -14.17 -9.08
CA GLU A 143 -10.25 -14.52 -10.12
C GLU A 143 -10.23 -13.52 -11.28
N GLU A 144 -10.19 -12.21 -10.98
CA GLU A 144 -10.05 -11.17 -12.00
C GLU A 144 -8.79 -11.36 -12.85
N LEU A 145 -7.70 -11.82 -12.25
CA LEU A 145 -6.40 -12.02 -12.90
C LEU A 145 -6.18 -13.46 -13.41
N GLU A 146 -7.21 -14.31 -13.43
CA GLU A 146 -7.11 -15.73 -13.82
C GLU A 146 -6.45 -15.91 -15.20
N ARG A 147 -6.78 -15.06 -16.17
CA ARG A 147 -6.20 -15.09 -17.54
C ARG A 147 -4.67 -14.92 -17.54
N GLN A 148 -4.12 -14.28 -16.52
CA GLN A 148 -2.70 -14.07 -16.34
C GLN A 148 -2.03 -15.13 -15.47
N ARG A 149 -2.82 -16.09 -14.94
CA ARG A 149 -2.36 -17.19 -14.08
C ARG A 149 -1.67 -16.71 -12.80
N VAL A 150 -2.13 -15.59 -12.26
CA VAL A 150 -1.60 -15.01 -11.02
C VAL A 150 -2.43 -15.51 -9.84
N ASN A 151 -1.78 -16.15 -8.88
CA ASN A 151 -2.37 -16.46 -7.58
C ASN A 151 -2.03 -15.33 -6.60
N VAL A 152 -2.97 -14.42 -6.39
CA VAL A 152 -2.77 -13.19 -5.61
C VAL A 152 -2.43 -13.50 -4.13
N PRO A 153 -3.20 -14.33 -3.40
CA PRO A 153 -2.85 -14.73 -2.04
C PRO A 153 -1.44 -15.30 -1.89
N ARG A 154 -0.97 -16.06 -2.88
CA ARG A 154 0.40 -16.62 -2.87
C ARG A 154 1.46 -15.53 -3.04
N GLN A 155 1.23 -14.55 -3.91
CA GLN A 155 2.17 -13.43 -4.09
C GLN A 155 2.25 -12.58 -2.82
N ILE A 156 1.11 -12.28 -2.21
CA ILE A 156 1.03 -11.56 -0.94
C ILE A 156 1.85 -12.29 0.13
N ARG A 157 1.59 -13.58 0.39
CA ARG A 157 2.35 -14.36 1.40
C ARG A 157 3.85 -14.39 1.13
N THR A 158 4.25 -14.41 -0.15
CA THR A 158 5.66 -14.36 -0.54
C THR A 158 6.28 -13.01 -0.17
N ASN A 159 5.61 -11.90 -0.48
CA ASN A 159 6.05 -10.56 -0.05
C ASN A 159 6.14 -10.44 1.46
N LEU A 160 5.13 -10.91 2.19
CA LEU A 160 5.13 -10.85 3.64
C LEU A 160 6.31 -11.63 4.24
N ARG A 161 6.67 -12.80 3.68
CA ARG A 161 7.87 -13.55 4.14
C ARG A 161 9.14 -12.74 3.94
N HIS A 162 9.28 -12.08 2.78
CA HIS A 162 10.43 -11.22 2.51
C HIS A 162 10.49 -10.02 3.46
N LEU A 163 9.35 -9.40 3.76
CA LEU A 163 9.24 -8.28 4.70
C LEU A 163 9.52 -8.70 6.15
N ALA A 164 9.07 -9.88 6.56
CA ALA A 164 9.35 -10.45 7.88
C ALA A 164 10.86 -10.67 8.06
N ALA A 165 11.47 -11.43 7.14
CA ALA A 165 12.91 -11.68 7.17
C ALA A 165 13.73 -10.37 7.12
N PHE A 166 13.27 -9.39 6.33
CA PHE A 166 13.90 -8.07 6.28
C PHE A 166 13.78 -7.32 7.63
N SER A 167 12.60 -7.30 8.25
CA SER A 167 12.36 -6.67 9.55
C SER A 167 13.22 -7.29 10.67
N ASP A 168 13.38 -8.60 10.65
CA ASP A 168 14.22 -9.32 11.61
C ASP A 168 15.70 -8.96 11.43
N ALA A 169 16.15 -8.82 10.18
CA ALA A 169 17.51 -8.41 9.81
C ALA A 169 17.77 -6.90 9.89
N LEU A 170 16.79 -6.09 10.29
CA LEU A 170 16.99 -4.67 10.55
C LEU A 170 17.60 -4.45 11.93
N GLU A 171 18.47 -3.46 12.02
CA GLU A 171 18.96 -2.96 13.31
C GLU A 171 17.77 -2.44 14.15
N PRO A 172 17.77 -2.64 15.48
CA PRO A 172 16.66 -2.23 16.35
C PRO A 172 16.27 -0.75 16.18
N ARG A 173 17.26 0.13 15.96
CA ARG A 173 17.05 1.56 15.73
C ARG A 173 16.34 1.89 14.41
N LEU A 174 16.35 1.00 13.41
CA LEU A 174 15.65 1.23 12.14
C LEU A 174 14.26 0.58 12.14
N ARG A 175 14.09 -0.49 12.93
CA ARG A 175 12.86 -1.28 12.97
C ARG A 175 11.62 -0.46 13.30
N HIS A 176 11.72 0.49 14.24
CA HIS A 176 10.57 1.35 14.62
C HIS A 176 10.07 2.27 13.49
N ARG A 177 10.87 2.50 12.44
CA ARG A 177 10.51 3.31 11.28
C ARG A 177 9.93 2.49 10.14
N LEU A 178 10.04 1.17 10.19
CA LEU A 178 9.39 0.25 9.26
C LEU A 178 8.06 -0.20 9.86
N GLN A 179 6.97 0.05 9.14
CA GLN A 179 5.64 -0.40 9.52
C GLN A 179 5.04 -1.16 8.36
N VAL A 180 4.60 -2.39 8.61
CA VAL A 180 3.96 -3.24 7.62
C VAL A 180 2.61 -3.69 8.18
N ARG A 181 1.55 -3.39 7.44
CA ARG A 181 0.17 -3.71 7.79
C ARG A 181 -0.52 -4.43 6.63
N LEU A 182 -1.49 -5.26 6.99
CA LEU A 182 -2.36 -5.97 6.08
C LEU A 182 -3.77 -5.41 6.18
N TYR A 183 -4.35 -4.95 5.08
CA TYR A 183 -5.71 -4.43 5.07
C TYR A 183 -6.72 -5.44 4.52
N ASP A 184 -7.93 -5.44 5.07
CA ASP A 184 -9.06 -6.24 4.62
C ASP A 184 -10.16 -5.33 4.07
N ALA A 185 -9.96 -4.87 2.84
CA ALA A 185 -10.92 -4.08 2.10
C ALA A 185 -10.71 -4.25 0.59
N SER A 186 -11.72 -3.94 -0.20
CA SER A 186 -11.59 -3.93 -1.66
C SER A 186 -10.53 -2.90 -2.10
N PRO A 187 -9.50 -3.31 -2.87
CA PRO A 187 -8.44 -2.41 -3.30
C PRO A 187 -8.97 -1.39 -4.32
N SER A 188 -8.91 -0.10 -4.00
CA SER A 188 -9.38 0.97 -4.92
C SER A 188 -8.25 1.62 -5.71
N ILE A 189 -7.08 1.82 -5.09
CA ILE A 189 -5.91 2.48 -5.69
C ILE A 189 -4.62 1.78 -5.27
N GLN A 190 -3.65 1.79 -6.16
CA GLN A 190 -2.25 1.50 -5.86
C GLN A 190 -1.54 2.83 -5.57
N LEU A 191 -0.64 2.85 -4.58
CA LEU A 191 0.17 3.99 -4.20
C LEU A 191 1.63 3.58 -4.05
N TYR A 192 2.52 4.33 -4.68
CA TYR A 192 3.95 4.31 -4.43
C TYR A 192 4.45 5.73 -4.17
N GLN A 193 4.52 6.12 -2.89
CA GLN A 193 4.93 7.45 -2.45
C GLN A 193 6.41 7.48 -2.06
N TRP A 194 7.09 8.56 -2.46
CA TRP A 194 8.38 8.98 -1.94
C TRP A 194 8.32 10.48 -1.63
N ASP A 195 8.49 10.81 -0.35
CA ASP A 195 8.47 12.17 0.19
C ASP A 195 7.23 12.99 -0.23
N GLY A 196 7.41 13.99 -1.10
CA GLY A 196 6.36 14.88 -1.60
C GLY A 196 5.73 14.44 -2.92
N ARG A 197 6.08 13.25 -3.44
CA ARG A 197 5.57 12.75 -4.72
C ARG A 197 5.03 11.34 -4.58
N ALA A 198 4.11 10.97 -5.45
CA ALA A 198 3.58 9.62 -5.52
C ALA A 198 3.27 9.21 -6.95
N LEU A 199 3.40 7.91 -7.22
CA LEU A 199 2.78 7.24 -8.36
C LEU A 199 1.49 6.58 -7.88
N ILE A 200 0.40 6.86 -8.59
CA ILE A 200 -0.91 6.26 -8.31
C ILE A 200 -1.44 5.54 -9.55
N SER A 201 -2.14 4.45 -9.33
CA SER A 201 -2.94 3.81 -10.37
C SER A 201 -4.20 3.19 -9.77
N PHE A 202 -5.14 2.81 -10.61
CA PHE A 202 -6.34 2.08 -10.21
C PHE A 202 -6.16 0.58 -10.45
N PHE A 203 -7.01 -0.25 -9.85
CA PHE A 203 -7.02 -1.70 -10.11
C PHE A 203 -8.00 -2.03 -11.24
N PRO A 204 -7.54 -2.13 -12.50
CA PRO A 204 -8.37 -2.57 -13.60
C PRO A 204 -8.73 -4.07 -13.48
N ILE A 205 -9.91 -4.44 -13.95
CA ILE A 205 -10.29 -5.85 -14.10
C ILE A 205 -9.36 -6.52 -15.12
N GLY A 206 -8.78 -7.68 -14.76
CA GLY A 206 -7.98 -8.49 -15.68
C GLY A 206 -6.63 -7.93 -16.09
N LYS A 207 -6.14 -6.85 -15.46
CA LYS A 207 -4.81 -6.28 -15.70
C LYS A 207 -4.08 -6.04 -14.38
N LEU A 208 -2.75 -6.17 -14.41
CA LEU A 208 -1.89 -5.85 -13.26
C LEU A 208 -1.82 -4.34 -13.09
N SER A 209 -1.87 -3.86 -11.85
CA SER A 209 -1.82 -2.44 -11.49
C SER A 209 -0.53 -1.77 -11.95
N PHE A 210 0.58 -2.50 -12.02
CA PHE A 210 1.87 -1.99 -12.51
C PHE A 210 2.02 -1.97 -14.05
N ASN A 211 1.12 -2.63 -14.78
CA ASN A 211 1.11 -2.68 -16.25
C ASN A 211 0.11 -1.68 -16.88
N VAL A 212 -0.48 -0.82 -16.07
CA VAL A 212 -1.37 0.25 -16.53
C VAL A 212 -0.75 1.62 -16.30
N PRO A 213 -1.31 2.69 -16.92
CA PRO A 213 -0.80 4.03 -16.72
C PRO A 213 -0.75 4.41 -15.23
N GLN A 214 0.36 5.02 -14.85
CA GLN A 214 0.60 5.55 -13.51
C GLN A 214 0.55 7.06 -13.58
N LEU A 215 -0.13 7.68 -12.62
CA LEU A 215 -0.21 9.12 -12.50
C LEU A 215 0.80 9.56 -11.43
N GLU A 216 1.80 10.33 -11.82
CA GLU A 216 2.70 10.98 -10.87
C GLU A 216 2.06 12.28 -10.39
N VAL A 217 1.83 12.36 -9.08
CA VAL A 217 1.15 13.46 -8.42
C VAL A 217 2.05 14.13 -7.39
N ASP A 218 1.83 15.44 -7.21
CA ASP A 218 2.35 16.16 -6.06
C ASP A 218 1.47 15.88 -4.83
N MET A 219 2.08 15.50 -3.71
CA MET A 219 1.33 15.21 -2.48
C MET A 219 0.70 16.47 -1.87
N ASP A 220 1.18 17.65 -2.20
CA ASP A 220 0.61 18.93 -1.76
C ASP A 220 -0.52 19.42 -2.68
N SER A 221 -0.81 18.69 -3.78
CA SER A 221 -1.94 18.99 -4.67
C SER A 221 -3.26 18.42 -4.15
N PRO A 222 -4.44 18.87 -4.66
CA PRO A 222 -5.73 18.25 -4.32
C PRO A 222 -5.79 16.73 -4.58
N TRP A 223 -5.15 16.26 -5.66
CA TRP A 223 -5.02 14.83 -5.94
C TRP A 223 -4.16 14.11 -4.91
N GLY A 224 -3.05 14.73 -4.49
CA GLY A 224 -2.20 14.26 -3.40
C GLY A 224 -2.96 14.15 -2.08
N GLY A 225 -3.75 15.17 -1.75
CA GLY A 225 -4.61 15.19 -0.57
C GLY A 225 -5.66 14.08 -0.56
N PHE A 226 -6.32 13.83 -1.71
CA PHE A 226 -7.26 12.71 -1.85
C PHE A 226 -6.59 11.36 -1.62
N VAL A 227 -5.44 11.13 -2.26
CA VAL A 227 -4.68 9.88 -2.14
C VAL A 227 -4.15 9.68 -0.72
N HIS A 228 -3.67 10.75 -0.10
CA HIS A 228 -3.26 10.75 1.31
C HIS A 228 -4.43 10.34 2.22
N ALA A 229 -5.59 10.97 2.07
CA ALA A 229 -6.78 10.64 2.86
C ALA A 229 -7.20 9.17 2.69
N ARG A 230 -7.17 8.63 1.46
CA ARG A 230 -7.48 7.20 1.23
C ARG A 230 -6.48 6.25 1.88
N PHE A 231 -5.19 6.62 1.92
CA PHE A 231 -4.19 5.84 2.64
C PHE A 231 -4.45 5.88 4.14
N GLU A 232 -4.64 7.07 4.73
CA GLU A 232 -4.87 7.23 6.17
C GLU A 232 -6.16 6.53 6.61
N GLU A 233 -7.24 6.64 5.84
CA GLU A 233 -8.51 5.97 6.13
C GLU A 233 -8.32 4.45 6.29
N LEU A 234 -7.56 3.82 5.40
CA LEU A 234 -7.23 2.40 5.55
C LEU A 234 -6.25 2.17 6.71
N TRP A 235 -5.20 3.00 6.79
CA TRP A 235 -4.11 2.82 7.74
C TRP A 235 -4.54 2.92 9.20
N GLU A 236 -5.44 3.85 9.51
CA GLU A 236 -5.95 4.14 10.86
C GLU A 236 -7.14 3.25 11.25
N HIS A 237 -7.78 2.57 10.30
CA HIS A 237 -8.91 1.69 10.59
C HIS A 237 -8.43 0.38 11.22
N GLU A 238 -8.25 0.36 12.54
CA GLU A 238 -7.69 -0.76 13.30
C GLU A 238 -8.43 -2.10 13.08
N GLN A 239 -9.74 -2.07 12.89
CA GLN A 239 -10.51 -3.29 12.61
C GLN A 239 -10.24 -3.85 11.21
N ALA A 240 -9.86 -2.97 10.27
CA ALA A 240 -9.61 -3.30 8.87
C ALA A 240 -8.11 -3.35 8.54
N THR A 241 -7.21 -3.21 9.54
CA THR A 241 -5.77 -3.43 9.41
C THR A 241 -5.21 -4.44 10.42
N LEU A 242 -4.13 -5.12 10.07
CA LEU A 242 -3.44 -6.09 10.91
C LEU A 242 -1.94 -5.88 10.78
N ASP A 243 -1.24 -5.65 11.88
CA ASP A 243 0.22 -5.50 11.85
C ASP A 243 0.90 -6.81 11.45
N LEU A 244 2.04 -6.71 10.76
CA LEU A 244 2.80 -7.87 10.27
C LEU A 244 3.15 -8.86 11.38
N GLU A 245 3.56 -8.39 12.56
CA GLU A 245 3.89 -9.25 13.70
C GLU A 245 2.69 -10.10 14.15
N ARG A 246 1.52 -9.48 14.25
CA ARG A 246 0.25 -10.14 14.61
C ARG A 246 -0.25 -11.06 13.50
N TYR A 247 0.12 -10.80 12.24
CA TYR A 247 -0.14 -11.74 11.16
C TYR A 247 0.72 -13.00 11.31
N TRP A 248 1.97 -12.90 11.73
CA TRP A 248 2.89 -14.04 11.81
C TRP A 248 2.74 -14.87 13.07
N SER A 249 2.33 -14.27 14.18
CA SER A 249 2.32 -14.94 15.46
C SER A 249 1.12 -14.56 16.30
N VAL A 250 0.74 -15.49 17.16
CA VAL A 250 -0.26 -15.27 18.19
C VAL A 250 0.40 -15.49 19.54
N THR A 251 -0.01 -14.69 20.51
CA THR A 251 0.48 -14.79 21.88
C THR A 251 -0.31 -15.84 22.61
N VAL A 252 0.39 -16.83 23.15
CA VAL A 252 -0.18 -17.90 23.97
C VAL A 252 0.41 -17.87 25.37
N THR A 253 -0.44 -17.91 26.38
CA THR A 253 -0.06 -18.13 27.78
C THR A 253 -0.34 -19.59 28.13
N LEU A 254 0.70 -20.36 28.42
CA LEU A 254 0.57 -21.75 28.87
C LEU A 254 0.10 -21.77 30.33
N ARG A 255 -0.89 -22.61 30.64
CA ARG A 255 -1.46 -22.75 31.99
C ARG A 255 -1.33 -24.17 32.52
N HIS A 256 -0.95 -24.29 33.79
CA HIS A 256 -0.95 -25.53 34.55
C HIS A 256 -1.71 -25.32 35.85
N ASP A 257 -2.74 -26.13 36.12
CA ASP A 257 -3.55 -26.07 37.34
C ASP A 257 -3.96 -24.63 37.73
N ASP A 258 -4.54 -23.93 36.75
CA ASP A 258 -5.00 -22.53 36.82
C ASP A 258 -3.92 -21.45 36.98
N SER A 259 -2.65 -21.81 37.03
CA SER A 259 -1.53 -20.84 37.08
C SER A 259 -0.95 -20.59 35.69
N ASP A 260 -0.75 -19.31 35.35
CA ASP A 260 -0.03 -18.90 34.14
C ASP A 260 1.46 -19.21 34.32
N VAL A 261 2.03 -20.00 33.41
CA VAL A 261 3.41 -20.50 33.52
C VAL A 261 4.36 -19.68 32.67
N VAL A 262 4.01 -19.47 31.40
CA VAL A 262 4.87 -18.80 30.43
C VAL A 262 4.04 -18.20 29.29
N GLU A 263 4.46 -17.05 28.80
CA GLU A 263 3.93 -16.40 27.61
C GLU A 263 4.89 -16.60 26.44
N VAL A 264 4.38 -17.06 25.31
CA VAL A 264 5.19 -17.40 24.12
C VAL A 264 4.46 -16.89 22.88
N GLN A 265 5.21 -16.34 21.92
CA GLN A 265 4.71 -16.07 20.57
C GLN A 265 4.85 -17.32 19.70
N VAL A 266 3.76 -17.75 19.08
CA VAL A 266 3.75 -18.99 18.29
C VAL A 266 3.21 -18.77 16.89
N PRO A 267 3.76 -19.46 15.87
CA PRO A 267 3.16 -19.47 14.54
C PRO A 267 1.73 -19.99 14.59
N TYR A 268 0.84 -19.44 13.77
CA TYR A 268 -0.55 -19.85 13.71
C TYR A 268 -1.16 -19.72 12.31
N VAL A 269 -2.20 -20.50 12.05
CA VAL A 269 -3.07 -20.37 10.87
C VAL A 269 -4.53 -20.44 11.30
N THR A 270 -5.40 -19.82 10.49
CA THR A 270 -6.84 -19.95 10.62
C THR A 270 -7.37 -20.66 9.40
N VAL A 271 -8.12 -21.74 9.59
CA VAL A 271 -8.72 -22.54 8.51
C VAL A 271 -10.16 -22.85 8.90
N ASP A 272 -11.12 -22.52 8.03
CA ASP A 272 -12.56 -22.74 8.26
C ASP A 272 -13.09 -22.18 9.60
N GLY A 273 -12.51 -21.08 10.08
CA GLY A 273 -12.84 -20.46 11.36
C GLY A 273 -12.24 -21.16 12.59
N GLN A 274 -11.40 -22.18 12.41
CA GLN A 274 -10.64 -22.83 13.47
C GLN A 274 -9.20 -22.32 13.50
N HIS A 275 -8.63 -22.24 14.70
CA HIS A 275 -7.27 -21.75 14.92
C HIS A 275 -6.33 -22.89 15.25
N TYR A 276 -5.18 -22.89 14.58
CA TYR A 276 -4.12 -23.88 14.76
C TYR A 276 -2.81 -23.17 15.06
N VAL A 277 -2.06 -23.68 16.03
CA VAL A 277 -0.76 -23.14 16.44
C VAL A 277 0.32 -24.20 16.25
N ASP A 278 1.53 -23.75 15.93
CA ASP A 278 2.72 -24.61 15.89
C ASP A 278 3.42 -24.58 17.25
N CYS A 279 3.33 -25.69 17.99
CA CYS A 279 3.87 -25.79 19.34
C CYS A 279 5.34 -26.22 19.36
N HIS A 280 6.05 -26.26 18.21
CA HIS A 280 7.45 -26.74 18.20
C HIS A 280 8.36 -25.97 19.18
N ALA A 281 8.08 -24.69 19.42
CA ALA A 281 8.83 -23.85 20.35
C ALA A 281 8.74 -24.29 21.82
N PHE A 282 7.77 -25.14 22.20
CA PHE A 282 7.62 -25.63 23.57
C PHE A 282 7.13 -27.08 23.60
N ARG A 283 7.91 -27.95 24.24
CA ARG A 283 7.52 -29.36 24.42
C ARG A 283 6.47 -29.47 25.53
N LEU A 284 5.29 -29.96 25.18
CA LEU A 284 4.22 -30.26 26.11
C LEU A 284 4.55 -31.56 26.88
N ALA A 285 5.08 -31.43 28.09
CA ALA A 285 5.34 -32.59 28.96
C ALA A 285 4.11 -33.01 29.79
N ARG A 286 3.07 -32.17 29.86
CA ARG A 286 1.86 -32.33 30.69
C ARG A 286 0.62 -31.81 29.95
N PRO A 287 -0.60 -32.22 30.35
CA PRO A 287 -1.83 -31.61 29.84
C PRO A 287 -1.87 -30.13 30.27
N LEU A 288 -1.48 -29.25 29.34
CA LEU A 288 -1.53 -27.81 29.50
C LEU A 288 -2.74 -27.27 28.76
N THR A 289 -3.45 -26.33 29.39
CA THR A 289 -4.38 -25.46 28.67
C THR A 289 -3.64 -24.21 28.23
N VAL A 290 -4.19 -23.51 27.24
CA VAL A 290 -3.59 -22.31 26.68
C VAL A 290 -4.59 -21.19 26.70
N ARG A 291 -4.23 -20.04 27.26
CA ARG A 291 -4.95 -18.80 27.01
C ARG A 291 -4.34 -18.16 25.77
N ALA A 292 -5.14 -17.94 24.74
CA ALA A 292 -4.66 -17.33 23.50
C ALA A 292 -5.34 -15.98 23.28
N VAL A 293 -4.57 -14.98 22.85
CA VAL A 293 -5.09 -13.69 22.38
C VAL A 293 -5.13 -13.74 20.86
N LEU A 294 -6.27 -14.15 20.31
CA LEU A 294 -6.43 -14.27 18.86
C LEU A 294 -6.43 -12.90 18.19
N PRO A 295 -6.04 -12.81 16.90
CA PRO A 295 -6.08 -11.55 16.16
C PRO A 295 -7.49 -10.92 16.19
N PRO A 296 -7.64 -9.59 16.15
CA PRO A 296 -8.94 -8.91 16.28
C PRO A 296 -10.02 -9.36 15.30
N ARG A 297 -9.61 -9.86 14.11
CA ARG A 297 -10.52 -10.35 13.06
C ARG A 297 -10.90 -11.83 13.21
N ALA A 298 -10.32 -12.54 14.16
CA ALA A 298 -10.67 -13.92 14.44
C ALA A 298 -12.05 -13.99 15.11
N PRO A 299 -12.93 -14.93 14.72
CA PRO A 299 -14.12 -15.25 15.49
C PRO A 299 -13.73 -15.59 16.94
N GLY A 300 -14.24 -14.84 17.91
CA GLY A 300 -13.86 -15.02 19.33
C GLY A 300 -12.54 -14.35 19.74
N ALA A 301 -12.17 -13.21 19.13
CA ALA A 301 -10.95 -12.44 19.41
C ALA A 301 -10.75 -11.99 20.89
N ALA A 302 -11.72 -12.18 21.78
CA ALA A 302 -11.50 -12.01 23.20
C ALA A 302 -10.51 -13.08 23.71
N PRO A 303 -9.60 -12.73 24.63
CA PRO A 303 -8.73 -13.73 25.26
C PRO A 303 -9.55 -14.91 25.80
N GLY A 304 -9.31 -16.08 25.24
CA GLY A 304 -10.05 -17.31 25.56
C GLY A 304 -9.12 -18.38 26.12
N VAL A 305 -9.67 -19.28 26.94
CA VAL A 305 -8.96 -20.49 27.39
C VAL A 305 -9.32 -21.65 26.46
N PHE A 306 -8.29 -22.26 25.90
CA PHE A 306 -8.36 -23.31 24.91
C PHE A 306 -7.65 -24.57 25.41
N ALA A 307 -8.22 -25.73 25.09
CA ALA A 307 -7.50 -26.99 25.12
C ALA A 307 -6.70 -27.15 23.81
N LEU A 308 -5.52 -27.76 23.90
CA LEU A 308 -4.74 -28.15 22.73
C LEU A 308 -5.18 -29.55 22.28
N ALA A 309 -5.73 -29.65 21.08
CA ALA A 309 -6.12 -30.92 20.47
C ALA A 309 -5.24 -31.22 19.25
N GLU A 310 -4.97 -32.49 18.98
CA GLU A 310 -4.38 -32.89 17.70
C GLU A 310 -5.43 -32.70 16.59
N PRO A 311 -5.04 -32.22 15.39
CA PRO A 311 -5.93 -32.24 14.24
C PRO A 311 -6.23 -33.69 13.87
N ALA A 312 -7.50 -34.10 13.92
CA ALA A 312 -7.91 -35.44 13.52
C ALA A 312 -8.42 -35.44 12.07
N ASP A 313 -8.21 -36.53 11.32
CA ASP A 313 -8.72 -36.63 9.94
C ASP A 313 -10.26 -36.63 9.84
N GLY A 314 -10.95 -36.90 10.96
CA GLY A 314 -12.40 -36.76 11.08
C GLY A 314 -12.88 -35.36 11.48
N ASP A 315 -11.98 -34.40 11.71
CA ASP A 315 -12.35 -33.01 11.96
C ASP A 315 -12.87 -32.33 10.68
N ARG A 316 -13.55 -31.20 10.86
CA ARG A 316 -14.02 -30.35 9.74
C ARG A 316 -12.90 -29.98 8.76
N THR A 317 -11.67 -29.84 9.26
CA THR A 317 -10.49 -29.51 8.47
C THR A 317 -9.42 -30.60 8.64
N PRO A 318 -9.12 -31.39 7.58
CA PRO A 318 -8.12 -32.46 7.64
C PRO A 318 -6.72 -31.95 8.00
N ALA A 319 -5.93 -32.78 8.71
CA ALA A 319 -4.59 -32.41 9.17
C ALA A 319 -3.66 -31.99 8.01
N ALA A 320 -3.72 -32.69 6.88
CA ALA A 320 -2.95 -32.37 5.67
C ALA A 320 -3.28 -30.97 5.11
N THR A 321 -4.54 -30.55 5.20
CA THR A 321 -4.96 -29.20 4.80
C THR A 321 -4.31 -28.15 5.70
N VAL A 322 -4.33 -28.38 7.02
CA VAL A 322 -3.72 -27.46 7.99
C VAL A 322 -2.21 -27.33 7.75
N VAL A 323 -1.50 -28.44 7.56
CA VAL A 323 -0.06 -28.45 7.22
C VAL A 323 0.20 -27.62 5.96
N ARG A 324 -0.61 -27.80 4.91
CA ARG A 324 -0.48 -27.01 3.67
C ARG A 324 -0.65 -25.51 3.93
N HIS A 325 -1.58 -25.09 4.79
CA HIS A 325 -1.74 -23.67 5.15
C HIS A 325 -0.52 -23.13 5.90
N PHE A 326 0.06 -23.91 6.82
CA PHE A 326 1.31 -23.55 7.47
C PHE A 326 2.45 -23.41 6.44
N ASP A 327 2.60 -24.36 5.52
CA ASP A 327 3.65 -24.32 4.52
C ASP A 327 3.47 -23.16 3.53
N GLN A 328 2.24 -22.81 3.18
CA GLN A 328 1.94 -21.65 2.34
C GLN A 328 2.27 -20.33 3.03
N LYS A 329 2.05 -20.23 4.34
CA LYS A 329 2.32 -19.01 5.14
C LYS A 329 3.81 -18.91 5.47
N TYR A 330 4.36 -19.91 6.14
CA TYR A 330 5.70 -19.92 6.74
C TYR A 330 6.79 -20.58 5.87
N GLY A 331 6.44 -21.28 4.80
CA GLY A 331 7.36 -22.14 4.06
C GLY A 331 7.39 -23.58 4.60
N PRO A 332 8.01 -24.53 3.88
CA PRO A 332 8.02 -25.94 4.24
C PRO A 332 8.65 -26.16 5.62
N GLY A 333 7.93 -26.85 6.51
CA GLY A 333 8.37 -27.09 7.90
C GLY A 333 9.35 -28.25 8.11
N ASN A 334 9.84 -28.90 7.03
CA ASN A 334 10.78 -30.04 7.06
C ASN A 334 10.45 -31.19 8.05
N GLY A 335 9.16 -31.35 8.41
CA GLY A 335 8.71 -32.40 9.34
C GLY A 335 8.79 -32.05 10.84
N GLU A 336 9.19 -30.82 11.19
CA GLU A 336 9.39 -30.41 12.60
C GLU A 336 8.13 -29.79 13.24
N ARG A 337 7.05 -29.55 12.48
CA ARG A 337 5.88 -28.83 13.00
C ARG A 337 5.09 -29.66 14.01
N ALA A 338 4.84 -29.09 15.19
CA ALA A 338 4.01 -29.70 16.23
C ALA A 338 2.65 -28.99 16.28
N ILE A 339 1.83 -29.21 15.25
CA ILE A 339 0.57 -28.47 15.07
C ILE A 339 -0.49 -28.94 16.07
N ARG A 340 -1.16 -27.99 16.71
CA ARG A 340 -2.30 -28.21 17.62
C ARG A 340 -3.45 -27.27 17.30
N ARG A 341 -4.69 -27.77 17.39
CA ARG A 341 -5.91 -26.98 17.29
C ARG A 341 -6.23 -26.35 18.65
N LEU A 342 -6.61 -25.08 18.64
CA LEU A 342 -7.17 -24.39 19.81
C LEU A 342 -8.67 -24.73 19.91
N ALA A 343 -9.02 -25.64 20.82
CA ALA A 343 -10.40 -26.04 21.06
C ALA A 343 -10.97 -25.25 22.26
N PRO A 344 -12.07 -24.49 22.11
CA PRO A 344 -12.68 -23.76 23.22
C PRO A 344 -13.00 -24.69 24.38
N GLN A 345 -12.56 -24.34 25.59
CA GLN A 345 -12.91 -25.11 26.77
C GLN A 345 -14.34 -24.74 27.20
N GLN A 346 -15.27 -25.70 27.13
CA GLN A 346 -16.62 -25.46 27.66
C GLN A 346 -16.54 -25.25 29.19
N PRO A 347 -17.11 -24.17 29.74
CA PRO A 347 -17.18 -23.98 31.17
C PRO A 347 -17.99 -25.14 31.80
N GLY A 348 -17.32 -25.98 32.58
CA GLY A 348 -17.91 -27.15 33.24
C GLY A 348 -17.76 -28.50 32.51
N GLY A 349 -17.06 -28.56 31.38
CA GLY A 349 -16.78 -29.84 30.70
C GLY A 349 -15.86 -30.76 31.53
N PRO A 350 -16.05 -32.10 31.48
CA PRO A 350 -15.22 -33.04 32.22
C PRO A 350 -13.76 -32.90 31.80
N ARG A 351 -12.87 -32.71 32.79
CA ARG A 351 -11.41 -32.74 32.58
C ARG A 351 -11.08 -34.03 31.85
N THR A 352 -10.45 -33.92 30.67
CA THR A 352 -10.02 -35.08 29.88
C THR A 352 -9.28 -36.06 30.81
N PRO A 353 -9.76 -37.31 30.98
CA PRO A 353 -9.14 -38.22 31.92
C PRO A 353 -7.72 -38.51 31.47
N LEU A 354 -6.78 -38.42 32.41
CA LEU A 354 -5.44 -38.98 32.28
C LEU A 354 -5.58 -40.46 31.90
N ARG A 355 -5.31 -40.81 30.64
CA ARG A 355 -4.93 -42.19 30.32
C ARG A 355 -3.53 -42.39 30.90
N GLY A 356 -3.48 -42.84 32.15
CA GLY A 356 -2.27 -43.40 32.73
C GLY A 356 -1.89 -44.64 31.93
N GLY A 357 -0.83 -44.53 31.14
CA GLY A 357 -0.10 -45.70 30.66
C GLY A 357 0.60 -46.33 31.87
N GLN A 358 0.29 -47.61 32.11
CA GLN A 358 1.12 -48.49 32.93
C GLN A 358 2.39 -48.86 32.17
#